data_AF-A0A9P7JTR6-F1
#
_entry.id   AF-A0A9P7JTR6-F1
#
_cell.length_a   1.000
_cell.length_b   1.000
_cell.length_c   1.000
_cell.angle_alpha   90.00
_cell.angle_beta   90.00
_cell.angle_gamma   90.00
#
_symmetry.space_group_name_H-M   'P 1'
#
loop_
_entity.id
_entity.type
_entity.pdbx_description
1 polymer ?
#
loop_
_entity_poly.entity_id
_entity_poly.type
_entity_poly.pdbx_seq_one_letter_code
_entity_poly.pdbx_strand_id
1 'polypeptide(L)'
;GICYCCTALHARGRVTCSTIACLVCDLPAVRKAAQLAGPTSHFYCTACHCWHKSTSSRTDIESEDWGLQDKSEVRQYAKLWKNTRTLAECNKLFISHGVWWSTLWRLSYWDPFHQIVVNIMHCLLEGLVHTHFREFLG
;
A
#
# COMPACT_ATOMS: atom_id res chain seq x y z
N GLY A 1 -8.45 22.99 0.47
CA GLY A 1 -9.01 23.01 -0.90
C GLY A 1 -8.08 23.74 -1.83
N ILE A 2 -8.21 23.54 -3.14
CA ILE A 2 -7.50 24.30 -4.18
C ILE A 2 -8.48 25.34 -4.72
N CYS A 3 -8.05 26.60 -4.82
CA CYS A 3 -8.85 27.66 -5.44
C CYS A 3 -8.49 27.76 -6.91
N TYR A 4 -9.48 27.60 -7.79
CA TYR A 4 -9.32 27.82 -9.22
C TYR A 4 -9.90 29.18 -9.59
N CYS A 5 -9.15 29.99 -10.34
CA CYS A 5 -9.58 31.33 -10.77
C CYS A 5 -10.78 31.28 -11.72
N CYS A 6 -10.89 30.22 -12.52
CA CYS A 6 -12.05 29.94 -13.36
C CYS A 6 -12.20 28.42 -13.56
N THR A 7 -13.44 27.97 -13.73
CA THR A 7 -13.78 26.62 -14.21
C THR A 7 -14.86 26.73 -15.28
N ALA A 8 -15.08 25.69 -16.08
CA ALA A 8 -16.03 25.73 -17.20
C ALA A 8 -17.43 26.28 -16.82
N LEU A 9 -17.92 25.99 -15.62
CA LEU A 9 -19.22 26.46 -15.12
C LEU A 9 -19.14 27.68 -14.18
N HIS A 10 -17.94 28.11 -13.78
CA HIS A 10 -17.75 29.20 -12.81
C HIS A 10 -16.63 30.14 -13.26
N ALA A 11 -16.98 31.17 -14.04
CA ALA A 11 -16.04 32.18 -14.54
C ALA A 11 -15.38 33.03 -13.43
N ARG A 12 -16.01 33.15 -12.26
CA ARG A 12 -15.43 33.82 -11.07
C ARG A 12 -14.61 32.90 -10.17
N GLY A 13 -14.38 31.67 -10.62
CA GLY A 13 -13.62 30.68 -9.87
C GLY A 13 -14.46 29.93 -8.83
N ARG A 14 -13.84 28.91 -8.25
CA ARG A 14 -14.39 28.13 -7.13
C ARG A 14 -13.29 27.43 -6.35
N VAL A 15 -13.55 27.20 -5.07
CA VAL A 15 -12.74 26.30 -4.26
C VAL A 15 -13.22 24.86 -4.49
N THR A 16 -12.30 23.96 -4.76
CA THR A 16 -12.57 22.51 -4.82
C THR A 16 -11.86 21.79 -3.70
N CYS A 17 -12.54 20.84 -3.09
CA CYS A 17 -11.96 19.90 -2.14
C CYS A 17 -12.05 18.50 -2.73
N SER A 18 -10.91 17.84 -2.85
CA SER A 18 -10.80 16.47 -3.37
C SER A 18 -10.14 15.60 -2.32
N THR A 19 -10.64 14.37 -2.18
CA THR A 19 -10.16 13.38 -1.21
C THR A 19 -9.93 12.08 -1.95
N ILE A 20 -8.83 11.39 -1.64
CA ILE A 20 -8.57 10.03 -2.15
C ILE A 20 -9.21 9.06 -1.17
N ALA A 21 -10.31 8.43 -1.58
CA ALA A 21 -11.04 7.48 -0.73
C ALA A 21 -10.35 6.11 -0.68
N CYS A 22 -10.00 5.57 -1.85
CA CYS A 22 -9.38 4.25 -1.99
C CYS A 22 -8.39 4.25 -3.15
N LEU A 23 -7.43 3.32 -3.09
CA LEU A 23 -6.51 3.00 -4.16
C LEU A 23 -6.86 1.61 -4.70
N VAL A 24 -7.40 1.58 -5.92
CA VAL A 24 -7.88 0.37 -6.60
C VAL A 24 -6.97 0.10 -7.80
N CYS A 25 -6.07 -0.87 -7.66
CA CYS A 25 -5.15 -1.31 -8.72
C CYS A 25 -4.88 -2.81 -8.58
N ASP A 26 -4.17 -3.40 -9.54
CA ASP A 26 -3.55 -4.70 -9.32
C ASP A 26 -2.50 -4.64 -8.18
N LEU A 27 -2.10 -5.81 -7.66
CA LEU A 27 -1.19 -5.89 -6.52
C LEU A 27 0.19 -5.23 -6.82
N PRO A 28 0.81 -5.41 -7.99
CA PRO A 28 2.06 -4.71 -8.31
C PRO A 28 1.93 -3.18 -8.35
N ALA A 29 0.88 -2.65 -8.99
CA ALA A 29 0.70 -1.21 -9.13
C ALA A 29 0.29 -0.56 -7.81
N VAL A 30 -0.54 -1.22 -7.00
CA VAL A 30 -0.94 -0.68 -5.69
C VAL A 30 0.25 -0.54 -4.75
N ARG A 31 1.15 -1.54 -4.73
CA ARG A 31 2.40 -1.50 -3.95
C ARG A 31 3.31 -0.37 -4.42
N LYS A 32 3.46 -0.19 -5.73
CA LYS A 32 4.25 0.90 -6.32
C LYS A 32 3.65 2.28 -5.99
N ALA A 33 2.35 2.45 -6.13
CA ALA A 33 1.68 3.73 -5.85
C ALA A 33 1.71 4.10 -4.36
N ALA A 34 1.49 3.12 -3.48
CA ALA A 34 1.60 3.28 -2.04
C ALA A 34 3.06 3.34 -1.54
N GLN A 35 4.04 3.03 -2.40
CA GLN A 35 5.46 2.95 -2.06
C GLN A 35 5.74 1.93 -0.95
N LEU A 36 5.13 0.76 -1.08
CA LEU A 36 5.30 -0.40 -0.20
C LEU A 36 6.17 -1.45 -0.88
N ALA A 37 6.75 -2.35 -0.09
CA ALA A 37 7.56 -3.44 -0.58
C ALA A 37 6.75 -4.32 -1.55
N GLY A 38 7.44 -4.79 -2.59
CA GLY A 38 6.81 -5.57 -3.65
C GLY A 38 6.17 -6.87 -3.15
N PRO A 39 5.26 -7.46 -3.94
CA PRO A 39 4.53 -8.67 -3.56
C PRO A 39 5.44 -9.89 -3.33
N THR A 40 6.63 -9.89 -3.91
CA THR A 40 7.64 -10.96 -3.76
C THR A 40 8.66 -10.66 -2.64
N SER A 41 8.43 -9.66 -1.80
CA SER A 41 9.29 -9.35 -0.65
C SER A 41 8.98 -10.22 0.57
N HIS A 42 9.71 -10.04 1.68
CA HIS A 42 9.34 -10.65 2.97
C HIS A 42 8.09 -9.98 3.59
N PHE A 43 7.68 -8.81 3.09
CA PHE A 43 6.45 -8.09 3.46
C PHE A 43 5.33 -8.41 2.46
N TYR A 44 4.91 -9.67 2.43
CA TYR A 44 3.95 -10.17 1.45
C TYR A 44 2.52 -9.66 1.69
N CYS A 45 2.17 -9.27 2.91
CA CYS A 45 0.91 -8.60 3.23
C CYS A 45 1.10 -7.07 3.31
N THR A 46 0.12 -6.29 2.85
CA THR A 46 0.12 -4.83 3.07
C THR A 46 -0.48 -4.47 4.41
N ALA A 47 -1.43 -5.26 4.91
CA ALA A 47 -2.31 -4.87 6.00
C ALA A 47 -1.82 -5.35 7.37
N CYS A 48 -1.34 -6.59 7.48
CA CYS A 48 -0.99 -7.20 8.75
C CYS A 48 0.51 -7.24 9.03
N HIS A 49 0.89 -7.66 10.24
CA HIS A 49 2.27 -7.81 10.70
C HIS A 49 2.96 -9.10 10.22
N CYS A 50 2.23 -10.01 9.57
CA CYS A 50 2.80 -11.23 9.02
C CYS A 50 4.00 -10.95 8.11
N TRP A 51 5.16 -11.52 8.49
CA TRP A 51 6.44 -11.27 7.85
C TRP A 51 7.18 -12.58 7.54
N HIS A 52 8.07 -12.52 6.56
CA HIS A 52 8.92 -13.59 6.06
C HIS A 52 8.20 -14.61 5.15
N LYS A 53 8.79 -14.92 3.99
CA LYS A 53 8.18 -15.84 3.01
C LYS A 53 7.89 -17.23 3.56
N SER A 54 8.62 -17.70 4.57
CA SER A 54 8.36 -19.00 5.20
C SER A 54 7.02 -19.06 5.95
N THR A 55 6.42 -17.91 6.26
CA THR A 55 5.14 -17.82 6.99
C THR A 55 3.94 -17.59 6.05
N SER A 56 4.15 -17.59 4.73
CA SER A 56 3.09 -17.25 3.75
C SER A 56 1.90 -18.22 3.74
N SER A 57 2.10 -19.45 4.22
CA SER A 57 1.07 -20.52 4.25
C SER A 57 0.51 -20.75 5.65
N ARG A 58 0.67 -19.77 6.56
CA ARG A 58 0.12 -19.86 7.91
C ARG A 58 -1.40 -19.79 7.91
N THR A 59 -2.01 -20.51 8.85
CA THR A 59 -3.46 -20.58 9.06
C THR A 59 -3.87 -20.25 10.50
N ASP A 60 -2.93 -19.77 11.31
CA ASP A 60 -3.08 -19.41 12.72
C ASP A 60 -3.69 -18.01 12.90
N ILE A 61 -4.91 -17.81 12.39
CA ILE A 61 -5.58 -16.50 12.31
C ILE A 61 -5.70 -15.80 13.68
N GLU A 62 -5.69 -16.56 14.77
CA GLU A 62 -5.72 -16.06 16.16
C GLU A 62 -4.41 -15.39 16.60
N SER A 63 -3.32 -15.53 15.83
CA SER A 63 -2.04 -14.89 16.13
C SER A 63 -2.12 -13.37 15.98
N GLU A 64 -1.48 -12.65 16.90
CA GLU A 64 -1.40 -11.17 16.88
C GLU A 64 -0.82 -10.63 15.57
N ASP A 65 -0.01 -11.43 14.86
CA ASP A 65 0.57 -11.07 13.57
C ASP A 65 -0.48 -10.76 12.49
N TRP A 66 -1.69 -11.32 12.61
CA TRP A 66 -2.80 -11.06 11.68
C TRP A 66 -3.47 -9.71 11.93
N GLY A 67 -3.13 -9.03 13.03
CA GLY A 67 -3.59 -7.68 13.33
C GLY A 67 -3.10 -6.65 12.31
N LEU A 68 -3.90 -5.59 12.14
CA LEU A 68 -3.57 -4.48 11.24
C LEU A 68 -2.36 -3.69 11.77
N GLN A 69 -1.49 -3.29 10.85
CA GLN A 69 -0.38 -2.40 11.15
C GLN A 69 -0.85 -1.02 11.61
N ASP A 70 -0.07 -0.37 12.46
CA ASP A 70 -0.34 1.02 12.84
C ASP A 70 0.13 1.98 11.74
N LYS A 71 -0.83 2.72 11.17
CA LYS A 71 -0.57 3.82 10.23
C LYS A 71 0.46 4.82 10.76
N SER A 72 0.39 5.14 12.06
CA SER A 72 1.24 6.17 12.67
C SER A 72 2.72 5.74 12.65
N GLU A 73 2.96 4.48 13.00
CA GLU A 73 4.26 3.83 12.97
C GLU A 73 4.82 3.76 11.53
N VAL A 74 4.04 3.24 10.58
CA VAL A 74 4.51 3.13 9.19
C VAL A 74 4.76 4.49 8.55
N ARG A 75 3.96 5.50 8.90
CA ARG A 75 4.20 6.88 8.48
C ARG A 75 5.50 7.42 9.06
N GLN A 76 5.88 7.03 10.28
CA GLN A 76 7.16 7.41 10.88
C GLN A 76 8.33 6.79 10.11
N TYR A 77 8.27 5.51 9.76
CA TYR A 77 9.29 4.86 8.93
C TYR A 77 9.41 5.51 7.54
N ALA A 78 8.29 5.83 6.89
CA ALA A 78 8.29 6.54 5.62
C ALA A 78 8.94 7.92 5.73
N LYS A 79 8.68 8.67 6.82
CA LYS A 79 9.33 9.97 7.09
C LYS A 79 10.82 9.83 7.36
N LEU A 80 11.22 8.81 8.13
CA LEU A 80 12.64 8.50 8.38
C LEU A 80 13.35 8.29 7.04
N TRP A 81 12.81 7.40 6.19
CA TRP A 81 13.34 7.15 4.85
C TRP A 81 13.47 8.43 4.01
N LYS A 82 12.46 9.32 4.06
CA LYS A 82 12.49 10.60 3.33
C LYS A 82 13.60 11.55 3.81
N ASN A 83 13.88 11.55 5.10
CA ASN A 83 14.81 12.50 5.73
C ASN A 83 16.26 11.97 5.74
N THR A 84 16.45 10.69 5.44
CA THR A 84 17.75 10.07 5.29
C THR A 84 18.52 10.65 4.10
N ARG A 85 19.83 10.86 4.27
CA ARG A 85 20.68 11.52 3.28
C ARG A 85 21.39 10.55 2.34
N THR A 86 21.60 9.30 2.77
CA THR A 86 22.37 8.32 2.01
C THR A 86 21.47 7.22 1.45
N LEU A 87 21.74 6.82 0.21
CA LEU A 87 21.02 5.71 -0.42
C LEU A 87 21.20 4.40 0.36
N ALA A 88 22.38 4.19 0.96
CA ALA A 88 22.66 3.00 1.76
C ALA A 88 21.76 2.90 2.99
N GLU A 89 21.55 4.00 3.72
CA GLU A 89 20.63 4.03 4.86
C GLU A 89 19.16 3.93 4.41
N CYS A 90 18.77 4.58 3.31
CA CYS A 90 17.44 4.43 2.73
C CYS A 90 17.14 2.96 2.39
N ASN A 91 18.11 2.25 1.81
CA ASN A 91 17.99 0.84 1.49
C ASN A 91 17.88 -0.02 2.77
N LYS A 92 18.68 0.28 3.80
CA LYS A 92 18.57 -0.41 5.10
C LYS A 92 17.18 -0.22 5.72
N LEU A 93 16.66 1.01 5.76
CA LEU A 93 15.32 1.30 6.28
C LEU A 93 14.24 0.57 5.49
N PHE A 94 14.36 0.51 4.16
CA PHE A 94 13.42 -0.23 3.34
C PHE A 94 13.48 -1.74 3.58
N ILE A 95 14.67 -2.31 3.73
CA ILE A 95 14.83 -3.74 4.04
C ILE A 95 14.20 -4.06 5.40
N SER A 96 14.34 -3.17 6.38
CA SER A 96 13.82 -3.38 7.74
C SER A 96 12.31 -3.16 7.87
N HIS A 97 11.72 -2.20 7.14
CA HIS A 97 10.32 -1.78 7.35
C HIS A 97 9.42 -1.95 6.13
N GLY A 98 9.97 -2.21 4.94
CA GLY A 98 9.21 -2.46 3.73
C GLY A 98 8.43 -1.25 3.19
N VAL A 99 8.79 -0.02 3.59
CA VAL A 99 8.09 1.21 3.16
C VAL A 99 9.07 2.29 2.66
N TRP A 100 8.64 2.99 1.61
CA TRP A 100 9.28 4.18 1.04
C TRP A 100 8.37 5.41 1.20
N TRP A 101 8.94 6.60 0.97
CA TRP A 101 8.15 7.83 1.01
C TRP A 101 7.29 7.99 -0.25
N SER A 102 5.96 7.85 -0.09
CA SER A 102 4.96 8.32 -1.05
C SER A 102 4.46 9.74 -0.74
N THR A 103 4.08 10.49 -1.77
CA THR A 103 3.34 11.76 -1.63
C THR A 103 2.01 11.58 -0.90
N LEU A 104 1.43 10.37 -0.92
CA LEU A 104 0.20 10.03 -0.19
C LEU A 104 0.33 10.24 1.33
N TRP A 105 1.52 10.07 1.92
CA TRP A 105 1.77 10.31 3.34
C TRP A 105 1.66 11.78 3.77
N ARG A 106 1.53 12.71 2.82
CA ARG A 106 1.17 14.11 3.09
C ARG A 106 -0.28 14.25 3.53
N LEU A 107 -1.15 13.34 3.10
CA LEU A 107 -2.57 13.30 3.50
C LEU A 107 -2.67 12.72 4.90
N SER A 108 -3.20 13.47 5.86
CA SER A 108 -3.30 13.04 7.27
C SER A 108 -4.23 11.84 7.47
N TYR A 109 -5.22 11.69 6.60
CA TYR A 109 -6.17 10.60 6.61
C TYR A 109 -5.66 9.34 5.89
N TRP A 110 -4.57 9.44 5.11
CA TRP A 110 -4.11 8.31 4.29
C TRP A 110 -3.70 7.13 5.15
N ASP A 111 -4.38 6.00 4.96
CA ASP A 111 -4.16 4.74 5.64
C ASP A 111 -4.10 3.61 4.60
N PRO A 112 -2.91 3.10 4.25
CA PRO A 112 -2.79 2.04 3.26
C PRO A 112 -3.46 0.73 3.71
N PHE A 113 -3.69 0.52 5.00
CA PHE A 113 -4.24 -0.73 5.53
C PHE A 113 -5.76 -0.79 5.38
N HIS A 114 -6.40 0.37 5.32
CA HIS A 114 -7.85 0.51 5.14
C HIS A 114 -8.24 0.99 3.73
N GLN A 115 -7.35 1.67 3.01
CA GLN A 115 -7.67 2.33 1.74
C GLN A 115 -7.10 1.62 0.51
N ILE A 116 -6.25 0.61 0.66
CA ILE A 116 -5.83 -0.26 -0.45
C ILE A 116 -6.89 -1.34 -0.66
N VAL A 117 -7.51 -1.36 -1.83
CA VAL A 117 -8.54 -2.34 -2.16
C VAL A 117 -7.91 -3.52 -2.90
N VAL A 118 -8.21 -4.73 -2.44
CA VAL A 118 -7.85 -5.96 -3.15
C VAL A 118 -8.69 -6.04 -4.42
N ASN A 119 -8.03 -6.00 -5.58
CA ASN A 119 -8.72 -6.17 -6.85
C ASN A 119 -9.13 -7.65 -7.02
N ILE A 120 -10.43 -7.92 -6.86
CA ILE A 120 -11.01 -9.27 -6.95
C ILE A 120 -10.70 -9.93 -8.29
N MET A 121 -10.75 -9.18 -9.40
CA MET A 121 -10.52 -9.76 -10.73
C MET A 121 -9.09 -10.33 -10.84
N HIS A 122 -8.07 -9.54 -10.49
CA HIS A 122 -6.68 -9.99 -10.58
C HIS A 122 -6.30 -10.98 -9.47
N CYS A 123 -6.84 -10.81 -8.25
CA CYS A 123 -6.50 -11.67 -7.13
C CYS A 123 -7.18 -13.05 -7.25
N LEU A 124 -8.49 -13.07 -7.49
CA LEU A 124 -9.29 -14.28 -7.51
C LEU A 124 -9.24 -14.99 -8.87
N LEU A 125 -9.52 -14.28 -9.97
CA LEU A 125 -9.64 -14.92 -11.29
C LEU A 125 -8.28 -15.18 -11.92
N GLU A 126 -7.42 -14.16 -11.98
CA GLU A 126 -6.10 -14.32 -12.62
C GLU A 126 -5.04 -14.92 -11.68
N GLY A 127 -5.22 -14.78 -10.37
CA GLY A 127 -4.36 -15.40 -9.36
C GLY A 127 -4.86 -16.79 -9.01
N LEU A 128 -5.79 -16.87 -8.07
CA LEU A 128 -6.20 -18.12 -7.44
C LEU A 128 -6.77 -19.14 -8.42
N VAL A 129 -7.72 -18.74 -9.26
CA VAL A 129 -8.37 -19.65 -10.23
C VAL A 129 -7.35 -20.15 -11.26
N HIS A 130 -6.52 -19.26 -11.80
CA HIS A 130 -5.46 -19.64 -12.74
C HIS A 130 -4.48 -20.64 -12.14
N THR A 131 -3.97 -20.37 -10.93
CA THR A 131 -3.08 -21.28 -10.20
C THR A 131 -3.78 -22.61 -9.93
N HIS A 132 -5.04 -22.60 -9.50
CA HIS A 132 -5.78 -23.82 -9.21
C HIS A 132 -5.94 -24.72 -10.44
N PHE A 133 -6.31 -24.14 -11.59
CA PHE A 133 -6.44 -24.92 -12.82
C PHE A 133 -5.09 -25.39 -13.36
N ARG A 134 -4.06 -24.54 -13.36
CA ARG A 134 -2.77 -24.88 -14.00
C ARG A 134 -1.84 -25.71 -13.13
N GLU A 135 -1.86 -25.53 -11.82
CA GLU A 135 -0.91 -26.19 -10.91
C GLU A 135 -1.53 -27.37 -10.18
N PHE A 136 -2.84 -27.32 -9.85
CA PHE A 136 -3.48 -28.37 -9.06
C PHE A 136 -4.35 -29.33 -9.87
N LEU A 137 -5.16 -28.82 -10.80
CA LEU A 137 -6.13 -29.65 -11.54
C LEU A 137 -5.60 -30.19 -12.88
N GLY A 138 -4.75 -29.43 -13.58
CA GLY A 138 -4.21 -29.79 -14.90
C GLY A 138 -5.14 -29.43 -16.04
#